data_AF-A0A2K0TWG9-F1
#
_entry.id   AF-A0A2K0TWG9-F1
#
_cell.length_a   1.000
_cell.length_b   1.000
_cell.length_c   1.000
_cell.angle_alpha   90.00
_cell.angle_beta   90.00
_cell.angle_gamma   90.00
#
_symmetry.space_group_name_H-M   'P 1'
#
loop_
_entity.id
_entity.type
_entity.pdbx_description
1 polymer ?
#
loop_
_entity_poly.entity_id
_entity_poly.type
_entity_poly.pdbx_seq_one_letter_code
_entity_poly.pdbx_strand_id
1 'polypeptide(L)'
;MVTRDVRSHTWFLRTINELLSKSLATDSSSHIDVQVYLTGQDSQRVNSTDIAIEDPALKESTALADDKITPEEGYKLIASEKEFQGRPQLPQIIHEEAAKVLEDGQSLNVYVCGPTTMQNDVRNAAAEENLNIITGSKAGQVYIHSEHFSWA
;
A
#
# COMPACT_ATOMS: atom_id res chain seq x y z
N MET A 1 -2.73 0.44 3.35
CA MET A 1 -3.91 -0.18 4.01
C MET A 1 -3.76 -1.69 4.02
N VAL A 2 -4.21 -2.36 5.07
CA VAL A 2 -4.24 -3.84 5.14
C VAL A 2 -5.68 -4.27 5.38
N THR A 3 -6.24 -5.10 4.50
CA THR A 3 -7.65 -5.52 4.58
C THR A 3 -7.83 -6.97 4.16
N ARG A 4 -8.93 -7.59 4.60
CA ARG A 4 -9.42 -8.89 4.08
C ARG A 4 -10.59 -8.73 3.12
N ASP A 5 -11.24 -7.56 3.13
CA ASP A 5 -12.46 -7.28 2.36
C ASP A 5 -12.13 -6.53 1.07
N VAL A 6 -12.49 -7.13 -0.05
CA VAL A 6 -12.27 -6.59 -1.40
C VAL A 6 -13.09 -5.32 -1.62
N ARG A 7 -14.27 -5.18 -1.01
CA ARG A 7 -15.08 -3.96 -1.16
C ARG A 7 -14.40 -2.77 -0.51
N SER A 8 -13.86 -2.96 0.69
CA SER A 8 -13.05 -1.95 1.38
C SER A 8 -11.80 -1.59 0.58
N HIS A 9 -11.16 -2.57 -0.07
CA HIS A 9 -10.02 -2.35 -0.97
C HIS A 9 -10.39 -1.42 -2.14
N THR A 10 -11.42 -1.77 -2.90
CA THR A 10 -11.88 -1.00 -4.06
C THR A 10 -12.31 0.42 -3.67
N TRP A 11 -13.11 0.55 -2.60
CA TRP A 11 -13.54 1.87 -2.11
C TRP A 11 -12.36 2.75 -1.68
N PHE A 12 -11.39 2.18 -0.96
CA PHE A 12 -10.23 2.92 -0.48
C PHE A 12 -9.36 3.41 -1.64
N LEU A 13 -9.04 2.53 -2.60
CA LEU A 13 -8.25 2.91 -3.77
C LEU A 13 -8.94 4.00 -4.58
N ARG A 14 -10.25 3.89 -4.80
CA ARG A 14 -11.02 4.94 -5.49
C ARG A 14 -10.90 6.27 -4.74
N THR A 15 -11.15 6.25 -3.42
CA THR A 15 -11.12 7.45 -2.58
C THR A 15 -9.72 8.09 -2.55
N ILE A 16 -8.66 7.30 -2.42
CA ILE A 16 -7.29 7.80 -2.46
C ILE A 16 -6.95 8.39 -3.82
N ASN A 17 -7.32 7.74 -4.92
CA ASN A 17 -7.08 8.29 -6.25
C ASN A 17 -7.83 9.61 -6.47
N GLU A 18 -9.08 9.72 -6.01
CA GLU A 18 -9.86 10.98 -6.04
C GLU A 18 -9.22 12.09 -5.18
N LEU A 19 -8.67 11.74 -4.01
CA LEU A 19 -7.98 12.70 -3.14
C LEU A 19 -6.65 13.16 -3.74
N LEU A 20 -5.84 12.21 -4.22
CA LEU A 20 -4.56 12.49 -4.84
C LEU A 20 -4.72 13.30 -6.12
N SER A 21 -5.70 12.98 -6.98
CA SER A 21 -5.94 13.78 -8.19
C SER A 21 -6.32 15.24 -7.88
N LYS A 22 -6.96 15.51 -6.75
CA LYS A 22 -7.23 16.88 -6.28
C LYS A 22 -5.99 17.57 -5.70
N SER A 23 -5.16 16.85 -4.94
CA SER A 23 -3.97 17.42 -4.29
C SER A 23 -2.77 17.60 -5.23
N LEU A 24 -2.66 16.74 -6.24
CA LEU A 24 -1.57 16.76 -7.23
C LEU A 24 -1.68 17.92 -8.23
N ALA A 25 -2.84 18.58 -8.29
CA ALA A 25 -3.00 19.86 -8.97
C ALA A 25 -2.25 21.02 -8.26
N THR A 26 -1.66 20.77 -7.10
CA THR A 26 -0.94 21.74 -6.27
C THR A 26 0.45 21.20 -5.88
N ASP A 27 1.34 21.06 -6.88
CA ASP A 27 2.82 20.92 -6.81
C ASP A 27 3.48 19.92 -5.82
N SER A 28 2.73 19.05 -5.15
CA SER A 28 3.24 18.25 -4.01
C SER A 28 3.35 16.75 -4.30
N SER A 29 3.60 16.36 -5.55
CA SER A 29 3.44 14.98 -6.03
C SER A 29 4.49 13.95 -5.58
N SER A 30 5.54 14.37 -4.87
CA SER A 30 6.72 13.53 -4.63
C SER A 30 6.80 12.84 -3.27
N HIS A 31 5.83 13.00 -2.37
CA HIS A 31 6.01 12.59 -0.95
C HIS A 31 5.06 11.50 -0.44
N ILE A 32 4.18 10.93 -1.28
CA ILE A 32 3.18 9.95 -0.84
C ILE A 32 3.33 8.66 -1.64
N ASP A 33 3.75 7.59 -0.96
CA ASP A 33 3.68 6.22 -1.46
C ASP A 33 2.51 5.48 -0.77
N VAL A 34 1.65 4.83 -1.55
CA VAL A 34 0.46 4.15 -1.05
C VAL A 34 0.53 2.67 -1.40
N GLN A 35 0.61 1.84 -0.37
CA GLN A 35 0.63 0.38 -0.52
C GLN A 35 -0.62 -0.23 0.10
N VAL A 36 -1.28 -1.14 -0.63
CA VAL A 36 -2.49 -1.82 -0.17
C VAL A 36 -2.28 -3.33 -0.20
N TYR A 37 -2.58 -3.98 0.93
CA TYR A 37 -2.39 -5.40 1.15
C TYR A 37 -3.74 -6.11 1.34
N LEU A 38 -4.07 -7.04 0.44
CA LEU A 38 -5.22 -7.92 0.58
C LEU A 38 -4.80 -9.24 1.24
N THR A 39 -5.36 -9.53 2.41
CA THR A 39 -5.00 -10.65 3.30
C THR A 39 -6.06 -11.76 3.34
N GLY A 40 -7.08 -11.68 2.48
CA GLY A 40 -8.17 -12.67 2.37
C GLY A 40 -7.74 -13.98 1.69
N GLN A 41 -8.54 -15.04 1.82
CA GLN A 41 -8.16 -16.40 1.42
C GLN A 41 -7.98 -16.62 -0.10
N ASP A 42 -8.49 -15.71 -0.93
CA ASP A 42 -8.34 -15.71 -2.39
C ASP A 42 -7.07 -14.99 -2.89
N SER A 43 -6.26 -14.43 -1.97
CA SER A 43 -5.05 -13.64 -2.28
C SER A 43 -3.91 -14.45 -2.91
N GLN A 44 -3.96 -15.79 -2.90
CA GLN A 44 -2.83 -16.64 -3.34
C GLN A 44 -2.84 -17.01 -4.84
N ARG A 45 -3.80 -16.54 -5.65
CA ARG A 45 -3.99 -17.06 -7.02
C ARG A 45 -3.54 -16.18 -8.19
N VAL A 46 -2.99 -14.99 -7.97
CA VAL A 46 -2.57 -14.10 -9.08
C VAL A 46 -1.09 -13.72 -8.97
N ASN A 47 -0.23 -14.70 -8.69
CA ASN A 47 1.17 -14.59 -9.08
C ASN A 47 1.32 -15.37 -10.39
N SER A 48 1.03 -14.72 -11.53
CA SER A 48 1.51 -15.04 -12.88
C SER A 48 0.63 -14.37 -13.93
N THR A 49 0.85 -13.08 -14.16
CA THR A 49 0.80 -12.54 -15.53
C THR A 49 1.63 -11.27 -15.54
N ASP A 50 2.92 -11.44 -15.84
CA ASP A 50 3.67 -10.39 -16.52
C ASP A 50 2.86 -10.05 -17.77
N ILE A 51 2.41 -8.79 -17.86
CA ILE A 51 1.85 -8.25 -19.09
C ILE A 51 3.03 -8.08 -20.05
N ALA A 52 3.38 -9.15 -20.75
CA ALA A 52 4.17 -9.08 -21.96
C ALA A 52 3.29 -8.46 -23.05
N ILE A 53 3.62 -7.23 -23.43
CA ILE A 53 3.09 -6.57 -24.62
C ILE A 53 3.66 -7.32 -25.83
N GLU A 54 2.84 -8.13 -26.51
CA GLU A 54 3.00 -8.40 -27.95
C GLU A 54 1.61 -8.65 -28.60
N ASP A 55 1.29 -7.81 -29.58
CA ASP A 55 0.34 -8.03 -30.69
C ASP A 55 1.19 -7.86 -31.96
N PRO A 56 0.98 -8.54 -33.13
CA PRO A 56 -0.32 -9.01 -33.62
C PRO A 56 -0.38 -10.36 -34.37
N ALA A 57 -1.59 -10.95 -34.44
CA ALA A 57 -2.24 -11.39 -35.69
C ALA A 57 -3.37 -12.44 -35.49
N LEU A 58 -4.60 -12.02 -35.80
CA LEU A 58 -5.62 -12.68 -36.64
C LEU A 58 -6.00 -14.17 -36.36
N LYS A 59 -7.23 -14.40 -35.89
CA LYS A 59 -8.28 -15.23 -36.55
C LYS A 59 -9.59 -15.33 -35.74
N GLU A 60 -10.54 -14.49 -36.15
CA GLU A 60 -11.95 -14.76 -36.49
C GLU A 60 -12.64 -16.07 -35.99
N SER A 61 -13.71 -15.94 -35.18
CA SER A 61 -15.08 -16.40 -35.53
C SER A 61 -16.15 -16.16 -34.44
N THR A 62 -17.02 -15.19 -34.72
CA THR A 62 -18.50 -15.27 -34.82
C THR A 62 -19.42 -15.53 -33.59
N ALA A 63 -20.18 -14.46 -33.25
CA ALA A 63 -21.60 -14.37 -32.82
C ALA A 63 -22.03 -14.89 -31.42
N LEU A 64 -22.91 -14.24 -30.61
CA LEU A 64 -23.89 -13.16 -30.80
C LEU A 64 -24.37 -12.65 -29.41
N ALA A 65 -24.50 -11.31 -29.27
CA ALA A 65 -25.43 -10.50 -28.43
C ALA A 65 -25.55 -10.76 -26.90
N ASP A 66 -25.79 -9.80 -26.01
CA ASP A 66 -25.73 -8.33 -25.93
C ASP A 66 -26.05 -8.08 -24.44
N ASP A 67 -25.11 -7.60 -23.63
CA ASP A 67 -25.47 -6.72 -22.52
C ASP A 67 -24.33 -5.74 -22.29
N LYS A 68 -24.64 -4.49 -22.61
CA LYS A 68 -23.71 -3.39 -22.79
C LYS A 68 -23.39 -2.79 -21.42
N ILE A 69 -22.42 -3.38 -20.72
CA ILE A 69 -21.77 -2.68 -19.61
C ILE A 69 -20.82 -1.66 -20.23
N THR A 70 -21.32 -0.43 -20.35
CA THR A 70 -20.52 0.76 -20.66
C THR A 70 -19.31 0.78 -19.72
N PRO A 71 -18.06 0.80 -20.22
CA PRO A 71 -16.91 1.09 -19.37
C PRO A 71 -17.07 2.55 -18.95
N GLU A 72 -17.43 2.78 -17.69
CA GLU A 72 -17.31 4.12 -17.11
C GLU A 72 -15.87 4.59 -17.30
N GLU A 73 -15.75 5.83 -17.80
CA GLU A 73 -14.51 6.46 -18.22
C GLU A 73 -13.37 6.20 -17.23
N GLY A 74 -12.30 5.61 -17.78
CA GLY A 74 -11.10 5.22 -17.05
C GLY A 74 -10.51 6.40 -16.28
N TYR A 75 -10.70 6.37 -14.98
CA TYR A 75 -9.86 7.09 -14.04
C TYR A 75 -8.43 6.57 -14.22
N LYS A 76 -7.56 7.38 -14.85
CA LYS A 76 -6.12 7.11 -14.86
C LYS A 76 -5.66 7.01 -13.40
N LEU A 77 -5.32 5.81 -12.97
CA LEU A 77 -4.76 5.56 -11.66
C LEU A 77 -3.46 6.35 -11.52
N ILE A 78 -3.39 7.21 -10.51
CA ILE A 78 -2.21 8.05 -10.26
C ILE A 78 -1.28 7.40 -9.24
N ALA A 79 -1.82 6.56 -8.35
CA ALA A 79 -1.00 5.70 -7.51
C ALA A 79 -0.48 4.51 -8.33
N SER A 80 0.81 4.24 -8.27
CA SER A 80 1.36 2.96 -8.75
C SER A 80 0.68 1.86 -7.94
N GLU A 81 -0.26 1.16 -8.55
CA GLU A 81 -1.03 0.07 -7.94
C GLU A 81 -0.11 -1.15 -7.76
N LYS A 82 0.82 -1.07 -6.81
CA LYS A 82 1.41 -2.30 -6.26
C LYS A 82 0.39 -2.86 -5.30
N GLU A 83 -0.57 -3.59 -5.84
CA GLU A 83 -1.45 -4.43 -5.04
C GLU A 83 -0.60 -5.59 -4.49
N PHE A 84 -0.51 -5.68 -3.17
CA PHE A 84 0.23 -6.74 -2.51
C PHE A 84 -0.73 -7.77 -1.95
N GLN A 85 -0.41 -9.04 -2.15
CA GLN A 85 -1.17 -10.14 -1.60
C GLN A 85 -0.52 -10.66 -0.31
N GLY A 86 -1.36 -11.06 0.65
CA GLY A 86 -0.91 -11.58 1.93
C GLY A 86 -0.53 -10.51 2.95
N ARG A 87 0.08 -10.96 4.06
CA ARG A 87 0.39 -10.10 5.20
C ARG A 87 1.67 -9.30 4.93
N PRO A 88 1.66 -7.96 5.11
CA PRO A 88 2.86 -7.16 4.95
C PRO A 88 3.94 -7.57 5.95
N GLN A 89 5.20 -7.55 5.52
CA GLN A 89 6.35 -7.71 6.39
C GLN A 89 6.64 -6.37 7.09
N LEU A 90 5.75 -5.96 7.99
CA LEU A 90 5.84 -4.67 8.70
C LEU A 90 7.21 -4.43 9.36
N PRO A 91 7.86 -5.43 10.00
CA PRO A 91 9.21 -5.22 10.54
C PRO A 91 10.23 -4.83 9.48
N GLN A 92 10.20 -5.49 8.32
CA GLN A 92 11.10 -5.17 7.22
C GLN A 92 10.83 -3.78 6.64
N ILE A 93 9.56 -3.41 6.45
CA ILE A 93 9.18 -2.07 5.97
C ILE A 93 9.69 -0.99 6.93
N ILE A 94 9.50 -1.16 8.24
CA ILE A 94 9.97 -0.20 9.25
C ILE A 94 11.50 -0.11 9.23
N HIS A 95 12.20 -1.24 9.09
CA HIS A 95 13.65 -1.25 9.00
C HIS A 95 14.17 -0.47 7.78
N GLU A 96 13.56 -0.70 6.61
CA GLU A 96 13.92 -0.05 5.35
C GLU A 96 13.64 1.47 5.41
N GLU A 97 12.48 1.88 5.91
CA GLU A 97 12.14 3.30 6.05
C GLU A 97 12.99 3.99 7.14
N ALA A 98 13.32 3.29 8.23
CA ALA A 98 14.23 3.80 9.24
C ALA A 98 15.63 4.00 8.63
N ALA A 99 16.15 3.03 7.88
CA ALA A 99 17.45 3.17 7.23
C ALA A 99 17.51 4.43 6.35
N LYS A 100 16.48 4.66 5.52
CA LYS A 100 16.41 5.84 4.63
C LYS A 100 16.42 7.16 5.41
N VAL A 101 15.53 7.34 6.37
CA VAL A 101 15.38 8.66 7.02
C VAL A 101 16.45 8.93 8.07
N LEU A 102 17.01 7.89 8.70
CA LEU A 102 18.04 8.03 9.71
C LEU A 102 19.41 8.34 9.08
N GLU A 103 19.68 7.85 7.87
CA GLU A 103 20.87 8.25 7.08
C GLU A 103 20.89 9.76 6.81
N ASP A 104 19.72 10.36 6.61
CA ASP A 104 19.53 11.80 6.43
C ASP A 104 19.50 12.58 7.77
N GLY A 105 19.77 11.90 8.90
CA GLY A 105 19.73 12.49 10.24
C GLY A 105 18.33 12.89 10.73
N GLN A 106 17.28 12.39 10.07
CA GLN A 106 15.90 12.67 10.43
C GLN A 106 15.40 11.63 11.46
N SER A 107 14.10 11.68 11.77
CA SER A 107 13.44 10.71 12.66
C SER A 107 12.25 10.09 11.95
N LEU A 108 12.05 8.78 12.16
CA LEU A 108 10.91 8.06 11.62
C LEU A 108 9.72 8.17 12.57
N ASN A 109 8.54 8.49 12.04
CA ASN A 109 7.29 8.48 12.79
C ASN A 109 6.36 7.42 12.19
N VAL A 110 5.98 6.43 12.99
CA VAL A 110 5.13 5.30 12.58
C VAL A 110 3.77 5.42 13.25
N TYR A 111 2.72 5.52 12.43
CA TYR A 111 1.33 5.58 12.91
C TYR A 111 0.64 4.25 12.60
N VAL A 112 0.00 3.64 13.59
CA VAL A 112 -0.68 2.36 13.44
C VAL A 112 -2.08 2.40 14.05
N CYS A 113 -3.09 2.07 13.24
CA CYS A 113 -4.48 1.88 13.66
C CYS A 113 -5.00 0.58 13.05
N GLY A 114 -5.44 -0.36 13.88
CA GLY A 114 -5.92 -1.67 13.41
C GLY A 114 -5.91 -2.72 14.52
N PRO A 115 -5.97 -4.02 14.20
CA PRO A 115 -6.01 -5.08 15.20
C PRO A 115 -4.79 -5.07 16.13
N THR A 116 -4.98 -5.48 17.39
CA THR A 116 -3.90 -5.53 18.40
C THR A 116 -2.68 -6.32 17.93
N THR A 117 -2.88 -7.39 17.15
CA THR A 117 -1.78 -8.18 16.59
C THR A 117 -0.93 -7.37 15.60
N MET A 118 -1.55 -6.59 14.71
CA MET A 118 -0.83 -5.69 13.80
C MET A 118 -0.11 -4.58 14.56
N GLN A 119 -0.75 -4.01 15.58
CA GLN A 119 -0.12 -2.99 16.43
C GLN A 119 1.10 -3.56 17.18
N ASN A 120 1.03 -4.80 17.65
CA ASN A 120 2.15 -5.46 18.34
C ASN A 120 3.35 -5.69 17.42
N ASP A 121 3.12 -6.11 16.17
CA ASP A 121 4.18 -6.25 15.19
C ASP A 121 4.92 -4.93 14.95
N VAL A 122 4.17 -3.83 14.77
CA VAL A 122 4.74 -2.49 14.62
C VAL A 122 5.51 -2.07 15.87
N ARG A 123 4.95 -2.32 17.06
CA ARG A 123 5.61 -2.01 18.34
C ARG A 123 6.95 -2.71 18.50
N ASN A 124 6.99 -4.01 18.23
CA ASN A 124 8.21 -4.79 18.36
C ASN A 124 9.26 -4.34 17.34
N ALA A 125 8.86 -4.10 16.10
CA ALA A 125 9.76 -3.63 15.04
C ALA A 125 10.42 -2.29 15.36
N ALA A 126 9.66 -1.29 15.83
CA ALA A 126 10.30 -0.02 16.18
C ALA A 126 11.09 -0.09 17.49
N ALA A 127 10.72 -0.99 18.42
CA ALA A 127 11.52 -1.23 19.61
C ALA A 127 12.89 -1.82 19.25
N GLU A 128 12.95 -2.71 18.25
CA GLU A 128 14.19 -3.23 17.69
C GLU A 128 15.04 -2.12 17.06
N GLU A 129 14.45 -1.22 16.27
CA GLU A 129 15.17 -0.05 15.73
C GLU A 129 15.69 0.89 16.82
N ASN A 130 14.87 1.17 17.84
CA ASN A 130 15.31 1.99 18.97
C ASN A 130 16.42 1.30 19.80
N LEU A 131 16.39 -0.03 19.91
CA LEU A 131 17.48 -0.77 20.54
C LEU A 131 18.78 -0.58 19.76
N ASN A 132 18.75 -0.72 18.44
CA ASN A 132 19.92 -0.49 17.57
C ASN A 132 20.46 0.94 17.68
N ILE A 133 19.58 1.93 17.89
CA ILE A 133 19.97 3.32 18.13
C ILE A 133 20.67 3.46 19.49
N ILE A 134 20.08 2.92 20.56
CA ILE A 134 20.60 3.05 21.92
C ILE A 134 21.94 2.32 22.08
N THR A 135 22.14 1.19 21.38
CA THR A 135 23.42 0.47 21.36
C THR A 135 24.49 1.15 20.50
N GLY A 136 24.15 2.26 19.83
CA GLY A 136 25.06 3.01 18.96
C GLY A 136 25.30 2.35 17.60
N SER A 137 24.49 1.35 17.24
CA SER A 137 24.55 0.70 15.92
C SER A 137 23.91 1.56 14.82
N LYS A 138 23.00 2.47 15.19
CA LYS A 138 22.38 3.48 14.33
C LYS A 138 22.26 4.82 15.06
N ALA A 139 22.06 5.92 14.33
CA ALA A 139 21.77 7.24 14.89
C ALA A 139 20.34 7.70 14.55
N GLY A 140 19.79 8.61 15.33
CA GLY A 140 18.45 9.19 15.13
C GLY A 140 17.38 8.54 16.02
N GLN A 141 16.11 8.57 15.63
CA GLN A 141 14.97 8.19 16.49
C GLN A 141 13.81 7.57 15.70
N VAL A 142 13.12 6.60 16.30
CA VAL A 142 11.88 6.02 15.77
C VAL A 142 10.76 6.16 16.79
N TYR A 143 9.69 6.85 16.41
CA TYR A 143 8.50 7.07 17.25
C TYR A 143 7.32 6.25 16.76
N ILE A 144 6.58 5.62 17.68
CA ILE A 144 5.31 4.95 17.37
C ILE A 144 4.14 5.69 17.99
N HIS A 145 3.11 5.84 17.18
CA HIS A 145 1.79 6.32 17.56
C HIS A 145 0.78 5.19 17.35
N SER A 146 0.27 4.62 18.46
CA SER A 146 -0.81 3.64 18.42
C SER A 146 -2.15 4.36 18.45
N GLU A 147 -2.72 4.57 17.27
CA GLU A 147 -3.93 5.36 17.09
C GLU A 147 -5.18 4.48 17.15
N HIS A 148 -6.26 5.05 17.67
CA HIS A 148 -7.60 4.46 17.61
C HIS A 148 -8.58 5.53 17.14
N PHE A 149 -8.80 5.57 15.83
CA PHE A 149 -9.81 6.44 15.25
C PHE A 149 -11.16 5.75 15.33
N SER A 150 -12.05 6.27 16.18
CA SER A 150 -13.47 5.92 16.12
C SER A 150 -14.11 6.72 15.00
N TRP A 151 -14.57 6.04 13.96
CA TRP A 151 -15.60 6.58 13.08
C TRP A 151 -16.94 6.18 13.71
N ALA A 152 -17.74 7.18 14.08
CA ALA A 152 -19.06 7.02 14.68
C ALA A 152 -20.07 6.49 13.65
#